data_AF-A0AAN7IHZ0-F1
#
_entry.id   AF-A0AAN7IHZ0-F1
#
_cell.length_a   1.000
_cell.length_b   1.000
_cell.length_c   1.000
_cell.angle_alpha   90.00
_cell.angle_beta   90.00
_cell.angle_gamma   90.00
#
_symmetry.space_group_name_H-M   'P 1'
#
loop_
_entity.id
_entity.type
_entity.pdbx_description
1 polymer ?
#
loop_
_entity_poly.entity_id
_entity_poly.type
_entity_poly.pdbx_seq_one_letter_code
_entity_poly.pdbx_strand_id
1 'polypeptide(L)'
;MNEALQSMAEAAKARIEASKAKTERYKRYTIDEVSSSIAPTNDFSLGKCINILESMEEVNDEIFMKAVEKFKQDPDNREIFVNMSFARRIVWLGRL
;
A
#
# COMPACT_ATOMS: atom_id res chain seq x y z
N MET A 1 -2.89 -36.29 -19.34
CA MET A 1 -1.93 -35.19 -19.58
C MET A 1 -2.61 -33.85 -19.90
N ASN A 2 -3.83 -33.85 -20.46
CA ASN A 2 -4.56 -32.59 -20.78
C ASN A 2 -5.19 -31.90 -19.56
N GLU A 3 -5.72 -32.64 -18.59
CA GLU A 3 -6.39 -32.05 -17.41
C GLU A 3 -5.44 -31.26 -16.50
N ALA A 4 -4.21 -31.75 -16.31
CA ALA A 4 -3.20 -31.06 -15.51
C ALA A 4 -2.78 -29.72 -16.16
N LEU A 5 -2.70 -29.68 -17.48
CA LEU A 5 -2.38 -28.45 -18.22
C LEU A 5 -3.51 -27.43 -18.14
N GLN A 6 -4.75 -27.91 -18.18
CA GLN A 6 -5.95 -27.08 -18.04
C GLN A 6 -6.08 -26.50 -16.62
N SER A 7 -5.79 -27.30 -15.59
CA SER A 7 -5.77 -26.84 -14.19
C SER A 7 -4.69 -25.77 -13.93
N MET A 8 -3.51 -25.92 -14.52
CA MET A 8 -2.46 -24.89 -14.41
C MET A 8 -2.83 -23.59 -15.14
N ALA A 9 -3.51 -23.69 -16.28
CA ALA A 9 -4.00 -22.52 -17.02
C ALA A 9 -5.07 -21.75 -16.22
N GLU A 10 -5.98 -22.46 -15.54
CA GLU A 10 -6.97 -21.86 -14.65
C GLU A 10 -6.33 -21.18 -13.44
N ALA A 11 -5.34 -21.83 -12.81
CA ALA A 11 -4.59 -21.26 -11.69
C ALA A 11 -3.78 -20.01 -12.10
N ALA A 12 -3.19 -20.02 -13.30
CA ALA A 12 -2.50 -18.84 -13.84
C ALA A 12 -3.47 -17.69 -14.10
N LYS A 13 -4.65 -17.98 -14.67
CA LYS A 13 -5.70 -16.99 -14.91
C LYS A 13 -6.20 -16.38 -13.59
N ALA A 14 -6.43 -17.20 -12.57
CA ALA A 14 -6.83 -16.74 -11.24
C ALA A 14 -5.78 -15.85 -10.58
N ARG A 15 -4.48 -16.16 -10.74
CA ARG A 15 -3.38 -15.31 -10.23
C ARG A 15 -3.28 -13.98 -10.97
N ILE A 16 -3.49 -13.97 -12.29
CA ILE A 16 -3.53 -12.74 -13.10
C ILE A 16 -4.72 -11.88 -12.69
N GLU A 17 -5.89 -12.49 -12.47
CA GLU A 17 -7.10 -11.79 -12.03
C GLU A 17 -6.96 -11.22 -10.61
N ALA A 18 -6.37 -11.98 -9.68
CA ALA A 18 -6.07 -11.49 -8.33
C ALA A 18 -5.07 -10.32 -8.34
N SER A 19 -4.06 -10.39 -9.20
CA SER A 19 -3.07 -9.30 -9.39
C SER A 19 -3.71 -8.06 -10.03
N LYS A 20 -4.60 -8.26 -11.00
CA LYS A 20 -5.38 -7.18 -11.61
C LYS A 20 -6.36 -6.55 -10.60
N ALA A 21 -7.04 -7.35 -9.79
CA ALA A 21 -7.94 -6.86 -8.74
C ALA A 21 -7.19 -6.06 -7.66
N LYS A 22 -5.97 -6.47 -7.28
CA LYS A 22 -5.10 -5.70 -6.37
C LYS A 22 -4.69 -4.36 -7.00
N THR A 23 -4.39 -4.35 -8.30
CA THR A 23 -4.01 -3.14 -9.05
C THR A 23 -5.17 -2.17 -9.27
N GLU A 24 -6.37 -2.67 -9.58
CA GLU A 24 -7.59 -1.86 -9.76
C GLU A 24 -8.15 -1.31 -8.43
N ARG A 25 -7.87 -1.97 -7.30
CA ARG A 25 -8.10 -1.37 -5.97
C ARG A 25 -7.17 -0.17 -5.73
N TYR A 26 -5.93 -0.21 -6.21
CA TYR A 26 -4.98 0.91 -6.07
C TYR A 26 -5.32 2.09 -6.99
N LYS A 27 -5.73 1.82 -8.24
CA LYS A 27 -6.15 2.88 -9.19
C LYS A 27 -7.38 3.66 -8.72
N ARG A 28 -8.31 3.03 -8.01
CA ARG A 28 -9.47 3.72 -7.42
C ARG A 28 -9.11 4.78 -6.39
N TYR A 29 -7.88 4.78 -5.86
CA TYR A 29 -7.37 5.83 -4.97
C TYR A 29 -6.57 6.92 -5.71
N THR A 30 -6.32 6.80 -7.02
CA THR A 30 -5.42 7.69 -7.79
C THR A 30 -6.13 8.53 -8.86
N ILE A 31 -7.47 8.49 -8.97
CA ILE A 31 -8.22 9.14 -10.06
C ILE A 31 -8.54 10.64 -9.80
N ASP A 32 -8.06 11.24 -8.71
CA ASP A 32 -8.29 12.68 -8.45
C ASP A 32 -7.09 13.61 -8.70
N GLU A 33 -6.02 13.18 -9.37
CA GLU A 33 -4.99 14.12 -9.86
C GLU A 33 -4.85 14.08 -11.38
N VAL A 34 -5.72 14.86 -12.01
CA VAL A 34 -5.58 15.38 -13.37
C VAL A 34 -4.32 16.26 -13.46
N SER A 35 -3.45 15.91 -14.41
CA SER A 35 -2.66 16.82 -15.24
C SER A 35 -1.88 17.96 -14.55
N SER A 36 -0.61 17.72 -14.22
CA SER A 36 0.41 18.79 -14.32
C SER A 36 1.83 18.23 -14.34
N SER A 37 2.52 18.56 -15.42
CA SER A 37 3.96 18.85 -15.57
C SER A 37 4.88 18.54 -14.37
N ILE A 38 5.87 17.66 -14.60
CA ILE A 38 7.07 17.44 -13.75
C ILE A 38 6.70 17.12 -12.29
N ALA A 39 6.29 15.88 -12.03
CA ALA A 39 6.05 15.41 -10.67
C ALA A 39 7.36 15.54 -9.85
N PRO A 40 7.35 16.25 -8.71
CA PRO A 40 8.36 16.02 -7.68
C PRO A 40 8.35 14.53 -7.39
N THR A 41 9.51 13.91 -7.18
CA THR A 41 9.53 12.55 -6.61
C THR A 41 8.66 12.60 -5.36
N ASN A 42 7.45 12.01 -5.41
CA ASN A 42 6.52 12.06 -4.29
C ASN A 42 7.04 11.09 -3.23
N ASP A 43 8.10 11.53 -2.56
CA ASP A 43 8.91 10.78 -1.62
C ASP A 43 8.11 10.39 -0.38
N PHE A 44 6.87 10.87 -0.27
CA PHE A 44 5.92 10.65 0.83
C PHE A 44 4.56 10.15 0.32
N SER A 45 4.54 9.43 -0.81
CA SER A 45 3.29 8.83 -1.31
C SER A 45 2.66 7.85 -0.32
N LEU A 46 1.33 7.71 -0.36
CA LEU A 46 0.59 6.74 0.45
C LEU A 46 1.09 5.31 0.23
N GLY A 47 1.41 4.94 -1.02
CA GLY A 47 1.96 3.63 -1.36
C GLY A 47 3.28 3.35 -0.66
N LYS A 48 4.18 4.35 -0.56
CA LYS A 48 5.43 4.20 0.18
C LYS A 48 5.20 3.99 1.68
N CYS A 49 4.24 4.70 2.26
CA CYS A 49 3.88 4.52 3.68
C CYS A 49 3.34 3.11 3.95
N ILE A 50 2.47 2.60 3.07
CA ILE A 50 1.93 1.24 3.15
C ILE A 50 3.06 0.21 3.04
N ASN A 51 3.98 0.35 2.09
CA ASN A 51 5.11 -0.57 1.94
C ASN A 51 6.02 -0.61 3.17
N ILE A 52 6.22 0.54 3.81
CA ILE A 52 6.97 0.60 5.08
C ILE A 52 6.19 -0.16 6.16
N LEU A 53 4.88 0.06 6.33
CA LEU A 53 4.08 -0.66 7.32
C LEU A 53 4.09 -2.17 7.12
N GLU A 54 3.92 -2.64 5.87
CA GLU A 54 3.97 -4.07 5.52
C GLU A 54 5.32 -4.73 5.87
N SER A 55 6.41 -3.94 5.93
CA SER A 55 7.73 -4.43 6.32
C SER A 55 7.99 -4.47 7.83
N MET A 56 7.04 -3.98 8.66
CA MET A 56 7.16 -3.92 10.11
C MET A 56 6.40 -5.09 10.74
N GLU A 57 7.12 -6.15 11.14
CA GLU A 57 6.53 -7.38 11.69
C GLU A 57 5.76 -7.16 13.00
N GLU A 58 6.08 -6.09 13.74
CA GLU A 58 5.43 -5.72 15.01
C GLU A 58 4.07 -5.02 14.83
N VAL A 59 3.70 -4.68 13.60
CA VAL A 59 2.45 -3.99 13.28
C VAL A 59 1.37 -5.02 12.95
N ASN A 60 0.33 -5.09 13.79
CA ASN A 60 -0.84 -5.91 13.52
C ASN A 60 -1.86 -5.20 12.59
N ASP A 61 -2.83 -5.96 12.08
CA ASP A 61 -3.84 -5.46 11.14
C ASP A 61 -4.65 -4.26 11.68
N GLU A 62 -4.95 -4.21 12.98
CA GLU A 62 -5.71 -3.10 13.56
C GLU A 62 -4.91 -1.79 13.49
N ILE A 63 -3.65 -1.83 13.92
CA ILE A 63 -2.74 -0.68 13.88
C ILE A 63 -2.46 -0.28 12.43
N PHE A 64 -2.29 -1.25 11.54
CA PHE A 64 -2.11 -1.02 10.12
C PHE A 64 -3.26 -0.21 9.54
N MET A 65 -4.50 -0.64 9.77
CA MET A 65 -5.69 0.02 9.23
C MET A 65 -5.85 1.44 9.79
N LYS A 66 -5.63 1.62 11.10
CA LYS A 66 -5.63 2.95 11.73
C LYS A 66 -4.58 3.88 11.12
N ALA A 67 -3.36 3.39 10.89
CA ALA A 67 -2.30 4.17 10.28
C ALA A 67 -2.63 4.57 8.83
N VAL A 68 -3.20 3.65 8.05
CA VAL A 68 -3.66 3.94 6.68
C VAL A 68 -4.74 5.01 6.66
N GLU A 69 -5.68 5.01 7.62
CA GLU A 69 -6.67 6.07 7.77
C GLU A 69 -6.01 7.44 8.06
N LYS A 70 -5.01 7.48 8.96
CA LYS A 70 -4.26 8.71 9.26
C LYS A 70 -3.50 9.25 8.05
N PHE A 71 -2.89 8.38 7.25
CA PHE A 71 -2.22 8.80 6.01
C PHE A 71 -3.20 9.30 4.95
N LYS A 72 -4.42 8.77 4.90
CA LYS A 72 -5.47 9.28 3.99
C LYS A 72 -5.99 10.65 4.42
N GLN A 73 -6.12 10.87 5.73
CA GLN A 73 -6.62 12.12 6.30
C GLN A 73 -5.66 13.29 6.09
N ASP A 74 -4.35 13.05 6.20
CA ASP A 74 -3.35 14.12 6.22
C ASP A 74 -2.05 13.70 5.50
N PRO A 75 -1.67 14.38 4.40
CA PRO A 75 -0.38 14.20 3.74
C PRO A 75 0.83 14.43 4.64
N ASP A 76 0.76 15.34 5.62
CA ASP A 76 1.90 15.66 6.50
C ASP A 76 2.24 14.46 7.38
N ASN A 77 1.25 13.65 7.78
CA ASN A 77 1.49 12.40 8.49
C ASN A 77 2.33 11.42 7.66
N ARG A 78 2.24 11.45 6.32
CA ARG A 78 3.04 10.60 5.44
C ARG A 78 4.50 11.01 5.48
N GLU A 79 4.76 12.31 5.36
CA GLU A 79 6.12 12.86 5.43
C GLU A 79 6.76 12.58 6.79
N ILE A 80 6.04 12.88 7.88
CA ILE A 80 6.49 12.61 9.25
C ILE A 80 6.81 11.12 9.42
N PHE A 81 5.93 10.23 8.97
CA PHE A 81 6.12 8.79 9.10
C PHE A 81 7.31 8.26 8.30
N VAL A 82 7.45 8.68 7.03
CA VAL A 82 8.56 8.25 6.18
C VAL A 82 9.90 8.69 6.78
N ASN A 83 9.99 9.92 7.30
CA ASN A 83 11.21 10.47 7.88
C ASN A 83 11.50 9.99 9.32
N MET A 84 10.55 9.37 10.01
CA MET A 84 10.79 8.77 11.33
C MET A 84 11.74 7.57 11.26
N SER A 85 12.60 7.42 12.27
CA SER A 85 13.32 6.16 12.50
C SER A 85 12.34 5.05 12.88
N PHE A 86 12.72 3.79 12.64
CA PHE A 86 11.87 2.64 12.95
C PHE A 86 11.35 2.66 14.40
N ALA A 87 12.22 2.89 15.39
CA ALA A 87 11.83 2.96 16.80
C ALA A 87 10.79 4.06 17.08
N ARG A 88 10.89 5.21 16.40
CA ARG A 88 9.90 6.30 16.53
C ARG A 88 8.59 5.96 15.84
N ARG A 89 8.61 5.25 14.71
CA ARG A 89 7.40 4.77 14.04
C ARG A 89 6.62 3.83 14.95
N ILE A 90 7.27 2.87 15.61
CA ILE A 90 6.60 1.96 16.54
C ILE A 90 5.91 2.71 17.68
N VAL A 91 6.61 3.68 18.29
CA VAL A 91 6.02 4.51 19.36
C VAL A 91 4.85 5.36 18.85
N TRP A 92 4.97 5.94 17.65
CA TRP A 92 3.90 6.72 17.04
C TRP A 92 2.68 5.85 16.72
N LEU A 93 2.89 4.67 16.14
CA LEU A 93 1.84 3.71 15.81
C LEU A 93 1.11 3.19 17.06
N GLY A 94 1.83 2.99 18.17
CA GLY A 94 1.21 2.59 19.45
C GLY A 94 0.32 3.67 20.09
N ARG A 95 0.28 4.88 19.53
CA ARG A 95 -0.58 5.99 19.99
C ARG A 95 -1.82 6.20 19.10
N LEU A 96 -1.99 5.39 18.05
CA LEU A 96 -3.11 5.47 17.12
C LEU A 96 -4.34 4.71 17.63
#